data_AF-A0A1I6C977-F1
#
_entry.id   AF-A0A1I6C977-F1
#
_cell.length_a   1.000
_cell.length_b   1.000
_cell.length_c   1.000
_cell.angle_alpha   90.00
_cell.angle_beta   90.00
_cell.angle_gamma   90.00
#
_symmetry.space_group_name_H-M   'P 1'
#
loop_
_entity.id
_entity.type
_entity.pdbx_description
1 polymer ?
#
loop_
_entity_poly.entity_id
_entity_poly.type
_entity_poly.pdbx_seq_one_letter_code
_entity_poly.pdbx_strand_id
1 'polypeptide(L)'
;MASEGLDAIYRTGYAYAQAEILLMDLRQRGEFMGDLFAPVQPEITECVMGILDQVNSRWGKGTLRPARVPAEPEWSMRRELLSPRYTTDWKGLWKVNCG
;
A
#
# COMPACT_ATOMS: atom_id res chain seq x y z
N MET A 1 -5.77 -18.02 -11.87
CA MET A 1 -6.12 -17.44 -10.55
C MET A 1 -5.57 -16.02 -10.48
N ALA A 2 -6.36 -15.07 -10.96
CA ALA A 2 -6.15 -13.61 -10.92
C ALA A 2 -7.47 -12.91 -11.31
N SER A 3 -8.29 -13.58 -12.13
CA SER A 3 -9.62 -13.13 -12.57
C SER A 3 -10.75 -13.30 -11.54
N GLU A 4 -10.64 -14.20 -10.56
CA GLU A 4 -11.74 -14.44 -9.59
C GLU A 4 -12.06 -13.21 -8.74
N GLY A 5 -11.06 -12.39 -8.44
CA GLY A 5 -11.28 -11.10 -7.76
C GLY A 5 -12.01 -10.08 -8.66
N LEU A 6 -11.86 -10.19 -9.98
CA LEU A 6 -12.50 -9.30 -10.94
C LEU A 6 -14.01 -9.53 -10.97
N ASP A 7 -14.45 -10.79 -10.99
CA ASP A 7 -15.89 -11.13 -11.01
C ASP A 7 -16.63 -10.60 -9.76
N ALA A 8 -15.94 -10.55 -8.62
CA ALA A 8 -16.50 -10.00 -7.38
C ALA A 8 -16.61 -8.45 -7.38
N ILE A 9 -15.79 -7.74 -8.17
CA ILE A 9 -15.73 -6.27 -8.17
C ILE A 9 -16.24 -5.64 -9.48
N TYR A 10 -16.50 -6.45 -10.50
CA TYR A 10 -16.95 -6.01 -11.82
C TYR A 10 -18.40 -5.50 -11.75
N ARG A 11 -18.62 -4.31 -12.28
CA ARG A 11 -19.93 -3.65 -12.37
C ARG A 11 -20.10 -3.11 -13.77
N THR A 12 -21.20 -3.50 -14.41
CA THR A 12 -21.59 -3.00 -15.73
C THR A 12 -21.76 -1.48 -15.71
N GLY A 13 -21.18 -0.78 -16.69
CA GLY A 13 -21.29 0.68 -16.85
C GLY A 13 -20.12 1.50 -16.31
N TYR A 14 -19.07 0.87 -15.78
CA TYR A 14 -17.84 1.54 -15.34
C TYR A 14 -16.66 1.20 -16.26
N ALA A 15 -15.81 2.19 -16.52
CA ALA A 15 -14.56 1.96 -17.22
C ALA A 15 -13.51 1.40 -16.24
N TYR A 16 -13.00 0.20 -16.52
CA TYR A 16 -11.91 -0.41 -15.76
C TYR A 16 -10.61 -0.26 -16.54
N ALA A 17 -9.55 0.16 -15.86
CA ALA A 17 -8.20 0.21 -16.41
C ALA A 17 -7.38 -0.97 -15.88
N GLN A 18 -6.73 -1.72 -16.77
CA GLN A 18 -5.78 -2.77 -16.39
C GLN A 18 -4.43 -2.14 -16.09
N ALA A 19 -3.87 -2.46 -14.92
CA ALA A 19 -2.51 -2.10 -14.54
C ALA A 19 -1.78 -3.36 -14.09
N GLU A 20 -0.61 -3.60 -14.65
CA GLU A 20 0.25 -4.72 -14.29
C GLU A 20 1.44 -4.19 -13.49
N ILE A 21 1.67 -4.76 -12.31
CA ILE A 21 2.82 -4.45 -11.47
C ILE A 21 3.65 -5.71 -11.38
N LEU A 22 4.79 -5.71 -12.07
CA LEU A 22 5.75 -6.82 -12.02
C LEU A 22 6.88 -6.45 -11.06
N LEU A 23 6.99 -7.20 -9.96
CA LEU A 23 8.04 -7.02 -8.98
C LEU A 23 9.11 -8.08 -9.21
N MET A 24 10.14 -7.71 -9.98
CA MET A 24 11.12 -8.68 -10.51
C MET A 24 12.23 -9.09 -9.53
N ASP A 25 12.45 -8.31 -8.47
CA ASP A 25 13.64 -8.49 -7.62
C ASP A 25 13.32 -8.71 -6.14
N LEU A 26 12.17 -9.32 -5.86
CA LEU A 26 11.93 -9.90 -4.54
C LEU A 26 12.77 -11.16 -4.40
N ARG A 27 13.81 -11.09 -3.57
CA ARG A 27 14.68 -12.21 -3.22
C ARG A 27 14.39 -12.68 -1.78
N GLN A 28 14.58 -13.96 -1.50
CA GLN A 28 14.49 -14.43 -0.13
C GLN A 28 15.68 -13.94 0.70
N ARG A 29 15.46 -13.79 2.01
CA ARG A 29 16.55 -13.49 2.96
C ARG A 29 17.59 -14.60 2.89
N GLY A 30 18.85 -14.23 2.65
CA GLY A 30 19.97 -15.16 2.49
C GLY A 30 20.32 -15.53 1.05
N GLU A 31 19.47 -15.22 0.06
CA GLU A 31 19.76 -15.42 -1.37
C GLU A 31 20.45 -14.19 -2.02
N PHE A 32 21.06 -13.34 -1.20
CA PHE A 32 21.77 -12.16 -1.67
C PHE A 32 23.26 -12.49 -1.81
N MET A 33 23.74 -12.55 -3.05
CA MET A 33 25.18 -12.44 -3.31
C MET A 33 25.55 -10.97 -3.13
N GLY A 34 26.30 -10.66 -2.08
CA GLY A 34 26.83 -9.31 -1.86
C GLY A 34 27.64 -8.85 -3.06
N ASP A 35 27.39 -7.63 -3.52
CA ASP A 35 28.32 -6.93 -4.40
C ASP A 35 29.62 -6.66 -3.63
N LEU A 36 30.76 -6.87 -4.28
CA LEU A 36 32.10 -6.79 -3.67
C LEU A 36 32.36 -5.42 -3.05
N PHE A 37 31.67 -4.39 -3.52
CA PHE A 37 31.84 -2.99 -3.10
C PHE A 37 30.60 -2.39 -2.44
N ALA A 38 29.47 -3.12 -2.38
CA ALA A 38 28.27 -2.60 -1.74
C ALA A 38 28.37 -2.74 -0.21
N PRO A 39 27.95 -1.71 0.55
CA PRO A 39 27.85 -1.84 1.99
C PRO A 39 26.80 -2.90 2.34
N VAL A 40 27.22 -3.95 3.07
CA VAL A 40 26.31 -4.95 3.61
C VAL A 40 25.43 -4.29 4.68
N GLN A 41 24.13 -4.56 4.63
CA GLN A 41 23.20 -4.04 5.62
C GLN A 41 23.53 -4.66 6.99
N PRO A 42 23.75 -3.84 8.04
CA PRO A 42 24.12 -4.38 9.35
C PRO A 42 22.93 -5.12 9.98
N GLU A 43 23.21 -6.22 10.68
CA GLU A 43 22.21 -7.08 11.36
C GLU A 43 21.30 -6.30 12.32
N ILE A 44 21.82 -5.24 12.93
CA ILE A 44 21.07 -4.32 13.80
C ILE A 44 19.85 -3.74 13.07
N THR A 45 19.95 -3.51 11.76
CA THR A 45 18.85 -2.99 10.94
C THR A 45 17.65 -3.93 10.95
N GLU A 46 17.87 -5.24 10.96
CA GLU A 46 16.77 -6.22 11.01
C GLU A 46 16.00 -6.14 12.33
N CYS A 47 16.73 -6.01 13.45
CA CYS A 47 16.11 -5.84 14.76
C CYS A 47 15.28 -4.54 14.81
N VAL A 48 15.84 -3.43 14.31
CA VAL A 48 15.14 -2.14 14.25
C VAL A 48 13.89 -2.23 13.37
N MET A 49 13.97 -2.86 12.20
CA MET A 49 12.81 -3.07 11.32
C MET A 49 11.74 -3.93 12.01
N GLY A 50 12.13 -5.01 12.70
CA GLY A 50 11.19 -5.86 13.42
C GLY A 50 10.45 -5.14 14.57
N ILE A 51 11.14 -4.23 15.27
CA ILE A 51 10.51 -3.37 16.29
C ILE A 51 9.54 -2.40 15.63
N LEU A 52 9.95 -1.76 14.54
CA LEU A 52 9.14 -0.80 13.80
C LEU A 52 7.85 -1.47 13.29
N ASP A 53 7.95 -2.69 12.77
CA ASP A 53 6.81 -3.48 12.31
C ASP A 53 5.88 -3.88 13.46
N GLN A 54 6.42 -4.28 14.61
CA GLN A 54 5.61 -4.57 15.80
C GLN A 54 4.81 -3.36 16.27
N VAL A 55 5.45 -2.18 16.31
CA VAL A 55 4.75 -0.95 16.71
C VAL A 55 3.67 -0.60 15.69
N ASN A 56 3.96 -0.66 14.39
CA ASN A 56 2.98 -0.41 13.34
C ASN A 56 1.84 -1.43 13.36
N SER A 57 2.09 -2.69 13.69
CA SER A 57 1.03 -3.69 13.83
C SER A 57 0.09 -3.39 15.00
N ARG A 58 0.62 -2.82 16.10
CA ARG A 58 -0.17 -2.52 17.31
C ARG A 58 -0.93 -1.20 17.23
N TRP A 59 -0.33 -0.18 16.63
CA TRP A 59 -0.85 1.20 16.66
C TRP A 59 -1.41 1.69 15.33
N GLY A 60 -1.25 0.90 14.26
CA GLY A 60 -1.73 1.21 12.92
C GLY A 60 -0.61 1.33 11.89
N LYS A 61 -0.93 1.01 10.64
CA LYS A 61 0.03 1.13 9.54
C LYS A 61 0.49 2.58 9.40
N GLY A 62 1.81 2.79 9.44
CA GLY A 62 2.41 4.12 9.26
C GLY A 62 2.52 4.97 10.53
N THR A 63 2.28 4.40 11.73
CA THR A 63 2.52 5.10 13.01
C THR A 63 3.98 5.50 13.15
N LEU A 64 4.91 4.58 12.86
CA LEU A 64 6.34 4.82 12.77
C LEU A 64 6.79 4.61 11.33
N ARG A 65 7.65 5.53 10.86
CA ARG A 65 8.25 5.48 9.53
C ARG A 65 9.70 5.98 9.58
N PRO A 66 10.59 5.48 8.72
CA PRO A 66 11.92 6.06 8.57
C PRO A 66 11.82 7.54 8.18
N ALA A 67 12.69 8.39 8.72
CA ALA A 67 12.65 9.84 8.48
C ALA A 67 12.82 10.21 6.99
N ARG A 68 13.45 9.34 6.19
CA ARG A 68 13.59 9.50 4.74
C ARG A 68 12.24 9.36 4.00
N VAL A 69 11.26 8.66 4.58
CA VAL A 69 9.95 8.47 3.97
C VAL A 69 9.09 9.70 4.26
N PRO A 70 8.68 10.46 3.24
CA PRO A 70 7.85 11.64 3.43
C PRO A 70 6.48 11.29 4.02
N ALA A 71 5.82 12.31 4.59
CA ALA A 71 4.49 12.16 5.15
C ALA A 71 3.47 11.65 4.10
N GLU A 72 3.56 12.22 2.92
CA GLU A 72 2.76 11.95 1.74
C GLU A 72 3.71 11.62 0.58
N PRO A 73 4.05 10.35 0.35
CA PRO A 73 4.88 9.97 -0.78
C PRO A 73 4.12 10.14 -2.10
N GLU A 74 4.83 10.45 -3.18
CA GLU A 74 4.26 10.53 -4.53
C GLU A 74 3.62 9.21 -4.98
N TRP A 75 4.18 8.09 -4.51
CA TRP A 75 3.64 6.74 -4.70
C TRP A 75 2.53 6.38 -3.70
N SER A 76 2.04 7.33 -2.90
CA SER A 76 0.85 7.11 -2.07
C SER A 76 -0.37 6.83 -2.95
N MET A 77 -1.35 6.13 -2.39
CA MET A 77 -2.56 5.78 -3.13
C MET A 77 -3.38 7.04 -3.43
N ARG A 78 -3.30 7.55 -4.67
CA ARG A 78 -4.09 8.68 -5.15
C ARG A 78 -5.49 8.23 -5.53
N ARG A 79 -6.48 8.61 -4.73
CA ARG A 79 -7.91 8.26 -4.92
C ARG A 79 -8.75 9.43 -5.45
N GLU A 80 -8.13 10.36 -6.17
CA GLU A 80 -8.78 11.59 -6.67
C GLU A 80 -9.93 11.33 -7.65
N LEU A 81 -9.90 10.19 -8.36
CA LEU A 81 -10.95 9.76 -9.28
C LEU A 81 -11.90 8.70 -8.68
N LEU A 82 -11.85 8.50 -7.37
CA LEU A 82 -12.73 7.53 -6.72
C LEU A 82 -14.18 8.03 -6.79
N SER A 83 -15.05 7.25 -7.43
CA SER A 83 -16.49 7.52 -7.42
C SER A 83 -17.02 7.56 -5.97
N PRO A 84 -17.94 8.47 -5.63
CA PRO A 84 -18.46 8.57 -4.27
C PRO A 84 -19.07 7.23 -3.80
N ARG A 85 -18.77 6.85 -2.56
CA ARG A 85 -19.10 5.54 -2.00
C ARG A 85 -20.51 5.48 -1.40
N TYR A 86 -21.52 5.96 -2.13
CA TYR A 86 -22.89 6.15 -1.63
C TYR A 86 -23.51 4.89 -0.97
N THR A 87 -23.10 3.70 -1.38
CA THR A 87 -23.65 2.43 -0.86
C THR A 87 -22.78 1.73 0.17
N THR A 88 -21.54 2.20 0.41
CA THR A 88 -20.60 1.55 1.34
C THR A 88 -20.04 2.47 2.42
N ASP A 89 -20.30 3.77 2.34
CA ASP A 89 -19.92 4.74 3.36
C ASP A 89 -21.00 5.82 3.51
N TRP A 90 -21.62 5.85 4.70
CA TRP A 90 -22.65 6.83 5.06
C TRP A 90 -22.14 8.27 5.05
N LYS A 91 -20.82 8.49 5.22
CA LYS A 91 -20.21 9.84 5.12
C LYS A 91 -20.14 10.36 3.68
N GLY A 92 -20.29 9.48 2.69
CA GLY A 92 -20.31 9.84 1.27
C GLY A 92 -21.69 10.25 0.75
N LEU A 93 -22.75 10.13 1.55
CA LEU A 93 -24.11 10.49 1.13
C LEU A 93 -24.28 12.00 1.00
N TRP A 94 -25.03 12.41 -0.03
CA TRP A 94 -25.44 13.80 -0.19
C TRP A 94 -26.32 14.24 0.98
N LYS A 95 -25.91 15.31 1.66
CA LYS A 95 -26.74 15.98 2.68
C LYS A 95 -27.61 17.00 1.97
N VAL A 96 -28.92 16.72 1.92
CA VAL A 96 -29.91 17.71 1.48
C VAL A 96 -30.30 18.53 2.71
N ASN A 97 -29.97 19.82 2.71
CA ASN A 97 -30.51 20.76 3.68
C ASN A 97 -31.89 21.19 3.22
N CYS A 98 -32.92 20.78 3.96
CA CYS A 98 -34.28 21.27 3.77
C CYS A 98 -34.43 22.52 4.64
N GLY A 99 -34.61 23.68 3.99
CA GLY A 99 -35.05 24.93 4.62
C GLY A 99 -36.49 25.23 4.23
#